data_AF-A0A260ZSD3-F1
#
_entry.id   AF-A0A260ZSD3-F1
#
_cell.length_a   1.000
_cell.length_b   1.000
_cell.length_c   1.000
_cell.angle_alpha   90.00
_cell.angle_beta   90.00
_cell.angle_gamma   90.00
#
_symmetry.space_group_name_H-M   'P 1'
#
loop_
_entity.id
_entity.type
_entity.pdbx_description
1 polymer ?
#
loop_
_entity_poly.entity_id
_entity_poly.type
_entity_poly.pdbx_seq_one_letter_code
_entity_poly.pdbx_strand_id
1 'polypeptide(L)'
;MEKSNKMSDKMFKREENSSHDGEEVSIELESDDDPLKNVTATDIVKFQTTALEELSNTLEEGIRYQHRVIQRGDEMVEYYNEYRDEIVDSIAIVWKRGLRALRNNKMRIDWALNKFRIDLRKILWLYVTVNHMMDEEEKNAAKQDEFVEVLDEAEKEIGLFKENLKDLQDLFGAKTAGVVPSQTKLSRETLVNHIVQPYKPIETEVATHVSNVNRLMAELVCKNPKLAPMAKPLQKQGQTVAEMILKEFPPKTVEDFIQTLPVKQRD
;
A
#
# COMPACT_ATOMS: atom_id res chain seq x y z
N MET A 1 15.59 -56.64 19.74
CA MET A 1 14.79 -57.34 18.72
C MET A 1 15.58 -57.28 17.43
N GLU A 2 16.01 -58.46 16.98
CA GLU A 2 16.76 -58.71 15.75
C GLU A 2 15.96 -58.40 14.48
N LYS A 3 16.72 -58.07 13.42
CA LYS A 3 16.57 -58.41 11.98
C LYS A 3 17.04 -57.21 11.16
N SER A 4 17.81 -57.33 10.08
CA SER A 4 18.27 -58.51 9.35
C SER A 4 19.41 -58.04 8.45
N ASN A 5 20.59 -58.61 8.67
CA ASN A 5 21.75 -58.55 7.79
C ASN A 5 21.49 -59.55 6.63
N LYS A 6 21.14 -59.07 5.43
CA LYS A 6 21.05 -59.89 4.20
C LYS A 6 21.23 -59.02 2.96
N MET A 7 22.44 -58.97 2.42
CA MET A 7 22.71 -58.99 0.97
C MET A 7 24.22 -58.87 0.72
N SER A 8 24.92 -60.00 0.69
CA SER A 8 26.17 -60.18 -0.05
C SER A 8 26.51 -61.66 -0.09
N ASP A 9 25.70 -62.43 -0.81
CA ASP A 9 26.05 -63.80 -1.20
C ASP A 9 25.24 -64.15 -2.43
N LYS A 10 25.86 -63.97 -3.60
CA LYS A 10 25.56 -64.65 -4.88
C LYS A 10 26.25 -63.90 -6.01
N MET A 11 27.48 -64.27 -6.33
CA MET A 11 28.01 -64.23 -7.70
C MET A 11 29.34 -64.96 -7.76
N PHE A 12 29.29 -66.30 -7.75
CA PHE A 12 30.30 -67.15 -8.39
C PHE A 12 29.59 -68.46 -8.76
N LYS A 13 29.15 -68.55 -10.01
CA LYS A 13 28.80 -69.83 -10.65
C LYS A 13 29.80 -70.04 -11.77
N ARG A 14 30.70 -70.99 -11.54
CA ARG A 14 31.62 -71.59 -12.51
C ARG A 14 30.84 -72.68 -13.23
N GLU A 15 30.68 -72.56 -14.54
CA GLU A 15 30.19 -73.64 -15.38
C GLU A 15 31.37 -74.52 -15.78
N GLU A 16 31.32 -75.78 -15.36
CA GLU A 16 32.04 -76.89 -15.99
C GLU A 16 30.99 -77.79 -16.62
N ASN A 17 31.17 -78.10 -17.91
CA ASN A 17 30.68 -79.27 -18.66
C ASN A 17 31.12 -79.04 -20.12
N SER A 18 31.51 -80.00 -20.95
CA SER A 18 31.91 -81.40 -20.82
C SER A 18 32.28 -81.86 -22.25
N SER A 19 32.89 -83.02 -22.35
CA SER A 19 32.93 -83.93 -23.50
C SER A 19 33.98 -83.69 -24.61
N HIS A 20 34.41 -84.85 -25.10
CA HIS A 20 35.68 -85.22 -25.71
C HIS A 20 35.31 -85.98 -26.98
N ASP A 21 35.92 -85.62 -28.11
CA ASP A 21 36.08 -86.39 -29.35
C ASP A 21 37.37 -85.80 -29.95
N GLY A 22 38.44 -86.51 -30.28
CA GLY A 22 38.56 -87.91 -30.68
C GLY A 22 39.34 -87.95 -31.99
N GLU A 23 40.55 -87.40 -32.01
CA GLU A 23 41.49 -87.50 -33.14
C GLU A 23 42.89 -87.77 -32.56
N GLU A 24 43.28 -89.04 -32.50
CA GLU A 24 44.63 -89.47 -32.12
C GLU A 24 45.59 -89.12 -33.26
N VAL A 25 46.15 -87.91 -33.20
CA VAL A 25 47.40 -87.59 -33.88
C VAL A 25 48.52 -88.19 -33.04
N SER A 26 49.05 -89.33 -33.47
CA SER A 26 50.28 -89.92 -32.93
C SER A 26 51.46 -89.02 -33.32
N ILE A 27 51.69 -87.99 -32.51
CA ILE A 27 52.92 -87.21 -32.50
C ILE A 27 53.97 -88.10 -31.84
N GLU A 28 54.93 -88.56 -32.63
CA GLU A 28 56.18 -89.12 -32.09
C GLU A 28 56.86 -88.00 -31.28
N LEU A 29 56.61 -88.00 -29.97
CA LEU A 29 57.37 -87.20 -29.02
C LEU A 29 58.75 -87.85 -28.93
N GLU A 30 59.74 -87.27 -29.63
CA GLU A 30 61.15 -87.44 -29.27
C GLU A 30 61.28 -87.14 -27.77
N SER A 31 61.38 -88.22 -26.99
CA SER A 31 61.33 -88.21 -25.55
C SER A 31 62.73 -87.98 -24.96
N ASP A 32 63.36 -86.87 -25.29
CA ASP A 32 64.74 -86.63 -24.83
C ASP A 32 65.05 -85.21 -24.37
N ASP A 33 64.05 -84.49 -23.87
CA ASP A 33 64.28 -83.44 -22.88
C ASP A 33 63.06 -83.32 -21.96
N ASP A 34 63.02 -84.20 -20.96
CA ASP A 34 62.10 -84.03 -19.83
C ASP A 34 62.57 -82.79 -19.06
N PRO A 35 61.86 -81.64 -19.13
CA PRO A 35 62.34 -80.37 -18.56
C PRO A 35 62.49 -80.43 -17.02
N LEU A 36 62.07 -81.54 -16.42
CA LEU A 36 62.13 -81.85 -14.99
C LEU A 36 63.37 -82.65 -14.59
N LYS A 37 64.15 -83.23 -15.52
CA LYS A 37 65.31 -84.10 -15.19
C LYS A 37 66.44 -83.38 -14.42
N ASN A 38 66.51 -82.06 -14.54
CA ASN A 38 67.54 -81.22 -13.91
C ASN A 38 67.02 -80.32 -12.78
N VAL A 39 65.74 -80.43 -12.40
CA VAL A 39 65.14 -79.62 -11.35
C VAL A 39 65.47 -80.26 -10.00
N THR A 40 66.33 -79.63 -9.20
CA THR A 40 66.62 -80.13 -7.86
C THR A 40 65.54 -79.69 -6.88
N ALA A 41 65.35 -80.45 -5.79
CA ALA A 41 64.42 -80.05 -4.72
C ALA A 41 64.72 -78.63 -4.19
N THR A 42 65.98 -78.21 -4.22
CA THR A 42 66.42 -76.85 -3.87
C THR A 42 65.85 -75.78 -4.79
N ASP A 43 65.76 -76.05 -6.09
CA ASP A 43 65.23 -75.10 -7.08
C ASP A 43 63.71 -74.95 -6.94
N ILE A 44 63.01 -76.05 -6.63
CA ILE A 44 61.58 -76.04 -6.30
C ILE A 44 61.33 -75.19 -5.06
N VAL A 45 62.11 -75.41 -3.98
CA VAL A 45 61.96 -74.64 -2.74
C VAL A 45 62.27 -73.16 -2.97
N LYS A 46 63.32 -72.83 -3.73
CA LYS A 46 63.63 -71.44 -4.09
C LYS A 46 62.47 -70.79 -4.84
N PHE A 47 61.95 -71.44 -5.88
CA PHE A 47 60.82 -70.93 -6.64
C PHE A 47 59.58 -70.73 -5.74
N GLN A 48 59.27 -71.70 -4.88
CA GLN A 48 58.17 -71.60 -3.92
C GLN A 48 58.36 -70.44 -2.93
N THR A 49 59.58 -70.21 -2.43
CA THR A 49 59.88 -69.08 -1.54
C THR A 49 59.74 -67.74 -2.25
N THR A 50 60.22 -67.62 -3.49
CA THR A 50 60.10 -66.39 -4.28
C THR A 50 58.63 -66.10 -4.62
N ALA A 51 57.87 -67.13 -5.01
CA ALA A 51 56.43 -66.99 -5.27
C ALA A 51 55.65 -66.58 -4.01
N LEU A 52 56.02 -67.10 -2.84
CA LEU A 52 55.45 -66.69 -1.54
C LEU A 52 55.78 -65.24 -1.19
N GLU A 53 57.01 -64.81 -1.46
CA GLU A 53 57.46 -63.45 -1.22
C GLU A 53 56.74 -62.45 -2.14
N GLU A 54 56.57 -62.79 -3.42
CA GLU A 54 55.77 -62.00 -4.37
C GLU A 54 54.29 -61.93 -3.98
N LEU A 55 53.68 -63.04 -3.55
CA LEU A 55 52.32 -63.08 -3.02
C LEU A 55 52.16 -62.23 -1.75
N SER A 56 53.15 -62.28 -0.85
CA SER A 56 53.15 -61.47 0.36
C SER A 56 53.23 -59.98 0.02
N ASN A 57 54.09 -59.60 -0.92
CA ASN A 57 54.25 -58.21 -1.37
C ASN A 57 52.96 -57.70 -2.05
N THR A 58 52.35 -58.49 -2.93
CA THR A 58 51.08 -58.10 -3.57
C THR A 58 49.93 -58.02 -2.57
N LEU A 59 49.88 -58.90 -1.57
CA LEU A 59 48.90 -58.80 -0.49
C LEU A 59 49.08 -57.52 0.33
N GLU A 60 50.32 -57.17 0.68
CA GLU A 60 50.62 -55.94 1.43
C GLU A 60 50.27 -54.68 0.63
N GLU A 61 50.58 -54.66 -0.66
CA GLU A 61 50.16 -53.58 -1.57
C GLU A 61 48.64 -53.47 -1.65
N GLY A 62 47.93 -54.61 -1.72
CA GLY A 62 46.47 -54.68 -1.70
C GLY A 62 45.88 -54.10 -0.41
N ILE A 63 46.44 -54.47 0.75
CA ILE A 63 46.02 -53.94 2.05
C ILE A 63 46.24 -52.42 2.11
N ARG A 64 47.40 -51.92 1.67
CA ARG A 64 47.70 -50.48 1.63
C ARG A 64 46.76 -49.73 0.68
N TYR A 65 46.44 -50.31 -0.47
CA TYR A 65 45.47 -49.75 -1.40
C TYR A 65 44.08 -49.64 -0.76
N GLN A 66 43.60 -50.72 -0.15
CA GLN A 66 42.29 -50.77 0.47
C GLN A 66 42.17 -49.82 1.65
N HIS A 67 43.23 -49.65 2.43
CA HIS A 67 43.30 -48.64 3.49
C HIS A 67 43.14 -47.20 2.95
N ARG A 68 43.80 -46.87 1.83
CA ARG A 68 43.63 -45.57 1.17
C ARG A 68 42.22 -45.35 0.62
N VAL A 69 41.57 -46.42 0.12
CA VAL A 69 40.18 -46.35 -0.33
C VAL A 69 39.24 -46.05 0.84
N ILE A 70 39.44 -46.69 1.99
CA ILE A 70 38.65 -46.43 3.20
C ILE A 70 38.85 -44.99 3.67
N GLN A 71 40.09 -44.52 3.79
CA GLN A 71 40.38 -43.14 4.20
C GLN A 71 39.70 -42.11 3.29
N ARG A 72 39.78 -42.29 1.96
CA ARG A 72 39.06 -41.41 1.02
C ARG A 72 37.54 -41.53 1.14
N GLY A 73 37.04 -42.71 1.51
CA GLY A 73 35.63 -42.93 1.81
C GLY A 73 35.19 -42.08 3.01
N ASP A 74 35.98 -42.07 4.08
CA ASP A 74 35.70 -41.28 5.29
C ASP A 74 35.74 -39.77 5.00
N GLU A 75 36.78 -39.30 4.28
CA GLU A 75 36.88 -37.90 3.83
C GLU A 75 35.65 -37.49 3.00
N MET A 76 35.16 -38.38 2.13
CA MET A 76 33.98 -38.10 1.31
C MET A 76 32.69 -38.06 2.13
N VAL A 77 32.59 -38.85 3.20
CA VAL A 77 31.47 -38.81 4.14
C VAL A 77 31.46 -37.50 4.93
N GLU A 78 32.63 -37.03 5.38
CA GLU A 78 32.76 -35.72 6.04
C GLU A 78 32.32 -34.60 5.09
N TYR A 79 32.85 -34.55 3.87
CA TYR A 79 32.47 -33.55 2.88
C TYR A 79 30.97 -33.56 2.56
N TYR A 80 30.38 -34.75 2.42
CA TYR A 80 28.94 -34.89 2.20
C TYR A 80 28.12 -34.34 3.38
N ASN A 81 28.53 -34.62 4.62
CA ASN A 81 27.83 -34.16 5.80
C ASN A 81 27.93 -32.64 5.96
N GLU A 82 29.11 -32.05 5.73
CA GLU A 82 29.30 -30.60 5.73
C GLU A 82 28.38 -29.94 4.69
N TYR A 83 28.40 -30.43 3.44
CA TYR A 83 27.56 -29.89 2.38
C TYR A 83 26.05 -30.05 2.67
N ARG A 84 25.65 -31.18 3.25
CA ARG A 84 24.27 -31.40 3.69
C ARG A 84 23.86 -30.35 4.72
N ASP A 85 24.70 -30.12 5.72
CA ASP A 85 24.40 -29.19 6.81
C ASP A 85 24.35 -27.74 6.30
N GLU A 86 25.24 -27.34 5.37
CA GLU A 86 25.16 -26.05 4.68
C GLU A 86 23.84 -25.85 3.93
N ILE A 87 23.34 -26.88 3.24
CA ILE A 87 22.05 -26.84 2.55
C ILE A 87 20.91 -26.68 3.57
N VAL A 88 20.92 -27.47 4.64
CA VAL A 88 19.88 -27.43 5.67
C VAL A 88 19.81 -26.04 6.32
N ASP A 89 20.96 -25.46 6.65
CA ASP A 89 21.05 -24.11 7.21
C ASP A 89 20.57 -23.04 6.22
N SER A 90 20.96 -23.17 4.94
CA SER A 90 20.51 -22.28 3.88
C SER A 90 18.98 -22.30 3.72
N ILE A 91 18.38 -23.50 3.71
CA ILE A 91 16.92 -23.67 3.67
C ILE A 91 16.27 -23.06 4.90
N ALA A 92 16.83 -23.26 6.09
CA ALA A 92 16.29 -22.69 7.33
C ALA A 92 16.30 -21.15 7.31
N ILE A 93 17.35 -20.53 6.76
CA ILE A 93 17.45 -19.07 6.60
C ILE A 93 16.39 -18.57 5.62
N VAL A 94 16.25 -19.21 4.45
CA VAL A 94 15.25 -18.85 3.44
C VAL A 94 13.84 -18.98 4.00
N TRP A 95 13.55 -20.08 4.71
CA TRP A 95 12.27 -20.31 5.36
C TRP A 95 11.93 -19.22 6.38
N LYS A 96 12.87 -18.92 7.30
CA LYS A 96 12.69 -17.84 8.29
C LYS A 96 12.44 -16.47 7.64
N ARG A 97 13.17 -16.16 6.55
CA ARG A 97 12.98 -14.91 5.78
C ARG A 97 11.62 -14.88 5.10
N GLY A 98 11.22 -15.96 4.44
CA GLY A 98 9.92 -16.07 3.78
C GLY A 98 8.76 -15.91 4.76
N LEU A 99 8.83 -16.56 5.92
CA LEU A 99 7.81 -16.48 6.96
C LEU A 99 7.71 -15.07 7.57
N ARG A 100 8.84 -14.39 7.73
CA ARG A 100 8.87 -12.97 8.15
C ARG A 100 8.26 -12.04 7.10
N ALA A 101 8.56 -12.26 5.82
CA ALA A 101 8.01 -11.48 4.72
C ALA A 101 6.48 -11.65 4.63
N LEU A 102 5.98 -12.89 4.72
CA LEU A 102 4.55 -13.18 4.76
C LEU A 102 3.85 -12.50 5.92
N ARG A 103 4.44 -12.54 7.12
CA ARG A 103 3.89 -11.87 8.31
C ARG A 103 3.81 -10.36 8.13
N ASN A 104 4.86 -9.74 7.58
CA ASN A 104 4.90 -8.31 7.32
C ASN A 104 3.87 -7.91 6.24
N ASN A 105 3.72 -8.71 5.19
CA ASN A 105 2.71 -8.47 4.16
C ASN A 105 1.30 -8.57 4.72
N LYS A 106 1.02 -9.57 5.55
CA LYS A 106 -0.28 -9.68 6.24
C LYS A 106 -0.58 -8.42 7.05
N MET A 107 0.37 -7.95 7.87
CA MET A 107 0.19 -6.72 8.65
C MET A 107 -0.09 -5.49 7.77
N ARG A 108 0.60 -5.36 6.63
CA ARG A 108 0.36 -4.26 5.68
C ARG A 108 -1.04 -4.34 5.05
N ILE A 109 -1.48 -5.54 4.68
CA ILE A 109 -2.81 -5.77 4.12
C ILE A 109 -3.88 -5.46 5.17
N ASP A 110 -3.73 -5.95 6.40
CA ASP A 110 -4.67 -5.69 7.50
C ASP A 110 -4.79 -4.18 7.77
N TRP A 111 -3.66 -3.46 7.76
CA TRP A 111 -3.66 -2.00 7.91
C TRP A 111 -4.37 -1.30 6.74
N ALA A 112 -4.07 -1.70 5.50
CA ALA A 112 -4.71 -1.13 4.31
C ALA A 112 -6.22 -1.39 4.30
N LEU A 113 -6.65 -2.58 4.70
CA LEU A 113 -8.06 -2.96 4.78
C LEU A 113 -8.78 -2.18 5.88
N ASN A 114 -8.13 -1.94 7.02
CA ASN A 114 -8.69 -1.11 8.07
C ASN A 114 -8.83 0.36 7.62
N LYS A 115 -7.82 0.90 6.94
CA LYS A 115 -7.88 2.25 6.36
C LYS A 115 -9.03 2.36 5.35
N PHE A 116 -9.14 1.39 4.45
CA PHE A 116 -10.24 1.32 3.48
C PHE A 116 -11.61 1.30 4.15
N ARG A 117 -11.80 0.53 5.23
CA ARG A 117 -13.05 0.53 6.01
C ARG A 117 -13.37 1.90 6.62
N ILE A 118 -12.37 2.61 7.14
CA ILE A 118 -12.55 3.95 7.69
C ILE A 118 -12.97 4.93 6.59
N ASP A 119 -12.29 4.88 5.45
CA ASP A 119 -12.58 5.77 4.32
C ASP A 119 -13.98 5.50 3.75
N LEU A 120 -14.41 4.24 3.65
CA LEU A 120 -15.79 3.89 3.28
C LEU A 120 -16.82 4.46 4.26
N ARG A 121 -16.57 4.39 5.57
CA ARG A 121 -17.47 4.98 6.57
C ARG A 121 -17.58 6.50 6.41
N LYS A 122 -16.47 7.19 6.10
CA LYS A 122 -16.48 8.63 5.85
C LYS A 122 -17.30 8.98 4.60
N ILE A 123 -17.14 8.21 3.52
CA ILE A 123 -17.92 8.41 2.29
C ILE A 123 -19.41 8.18 2.58
N LEU A 124 -19.76 7.12 3.30
CA LEU A 124 -21.15 6.84 3.68
C LEU A 124 -21.72 7.97 4.55
N TRP A 125 -20.95 8.46 5.53
CA TRP A 125 -21.36 9.59 6.36
C TRP A 125 -21.59 10.84 5.50
N LEU A 126 -20.66 11.15 4.59
CA LEU A 126 -20.81 12.29 3.68
C LEU A 126 -22.08 12.17 2.83
N TYR A 127 -22.35 10.99 2.28
CA TYR A 127 -23.56 10.72 1.49
C TYR A 127 -24.83 10.95 2.31
N VAL A 128 -24.90 10.43 3.54
CA VAL A 128 -26.06 10.64 4.42
C VAL A 128 -26.22 12.11 4.79
N THR A 129 -25.13 12.81 5.12
CA THR A 129 -25.16 14.23 5.46
C THR A 129 -25.65 15.08 4.28
N VAL A 130 -25.15 14.84 3.08
CA VAL A 130 -25.58 15.57 1.87
C VAL A 130 -27.05 15.31 1.57
N ASN A 131 -27.50 14.05 1.62
CA ASN A 131 -28.92 13.75 1.43
C ASN A 131 -29.80 14.46 2.47
N HIS A 132 -29.38 14.47 3.74
CA HIS A 132 -30.13 15.14 4.79
C HIS A 132 -30.22 16.65 4.56
N MET A 133 -29.10 17.28 4.16
CA MET A 133 -29.08 18.71 3.81
C MET A 133 -29.98 19.01 2.61
N MET A 134 -29.99 18.13 1.60
CA MET A 134 -30.90 18.27 0.45
C MET A 134 -32.37 18.17 0.88
N ASP A 135 -32.73 17.21 1.75
CA ASP A 135 -34.09 17.08 2.27
C ASP A 135 -34.52 18.34 3.08
N GLU A 136 -33.59 18.96 3.80
CA GLU A 136 -33.83 20.20 4.53
C GLU A 136 -33.97 21.40 3.60
N GLU A 137 -33.12 21.50 2.58
CA GLU A 137 -33.21 22.53 1.53
C GLU A 137 -34.52 22.42 0.75
N GLU A 138 -34.97 21.20 0.39
CA GLU A 138 -36.24 20.98 -0.28
C GLU A 138 -37.43 21.44 0.57
N LYS A 139 -37.41 21.15 1.88
CA LYS A 139 -38.43 21.65 2.81
C LYS A 139 -38.42 23.17 2.95
N ASN A 140 -37.23 23.78 2.93
CA ASN A 140 -37.12 25.24 3.01
C ASN A 140 -37.57 25.90 1.70
N ALA A 141 -37.28 25.30 0.55
CA ALA A 141 -37.78 25.74 -0.74
C ALA A 141 -39.32 25.68 -0.78
N ALA A 142 -39.92 24.57 -0.34
CA ALA A 142 -41.38 24.45 -0.27
C ALA A 142 -42.05 25.53 0.61
N LYS A 143 -41.42 25.92 1.73
CA LYS A 143 -41.90 27.04 2.57
C LYS A 143 -41.74 28.40 1.88
N GLN A 144 -40.69 28.59 1.09
CA GLN A 144 -40.51 29.82 0.32
C GLN A 144 -41.57 29.93 -0.77
N ASP A 145 -41.90 28.82 -1.44
CA ASP A 145 -42.99 28.79 -2.43
C ASP A 145 -44.34 29.13 -1.80
N GLU A 146 -44.65 28.57 -0.62
CA GLU A 146 -45.86 28.93 0.16
C GLU A 146 -45.90 30.42 0.53
N PHE A 147 -44.75 30.99 0.91
CA PHE A 147 -44.66 32.42 1.22
C PHE A 147 -44.84 33.31 -0.02
N VAL A 148 -44.33 32.88 -1.18
CA VAL A 148 -44.54 33.57 -2.47
C VAL A 148 -46.02 33.54 -2.84
N GLU A 149 -46.71 32.42 -2.66
CA GLU A 149 -48.16 32.32 -2.92
C GLU A 149 -48.97 33.30 -2.06
N VAL A 150 -48.63 33.44 -0.77
CA VAL A 150 -49.25 34.42 0.13
C VAL A 150 -48.94 35.87 -0.29
N LEU A 151 -47.72 36.15 -0.76
CA LEU A 151 -47.37 37.48 -1.28
C LEU A 151 -48.15 37.82 -2.55
N ASP A 152 -48.29 36.87 -3.47
CA ASP A 152 -49.08 37.03 -4.70
C ASP A 152 -50.56 37.28 -4.39
N GLU A 153 -51.12 36.60 -3.38
CA GLU A 153 -52.49 36.83 -2.92
C GLU A 153 -52.65 38.21 -2.27
N ALA A 154 -51.71 38.60 -1.40
CA ALA A 154 -51.69 39.93 -0.79
C ALA A 154 -51.52 41.05 -1.84
N GLU A 155 -50.72 40.84 -2.89
CA GLU A 155 -50.58 41.80 -3.98
C GLU A 155 -51.89 41.98 -4.76
N LYS A 156 -52.63 40.88 -5.01
CA LYS A 156 -53.96 40.94 -5.62
C LYS A 156 -54.94 41.70 -4.72
N GLU A 157 -54.95 41.43 -3.42
CA GLU A 157 -55.79 42.16 -2.46
C GLU A 157 -55.46 43.66 -2.40
N ILE A 158 -54.17 44.01 -2.42
CA ILE A 158 -53.73 45.42 -2.50
C ILE A 158 -54.16 46.04 -3.83
N GLY A 159 -54.08 45.30 -4.93
CA GLY A 159 -54.59 45.72 -6.24
C GLY A 159 -56.08 46.06 -6.18
N LEU A 160 -56.89 45.15 -5.65
CA LEU A 160 -58.32 45.36 -5.44
C LEU A 160 -58.60 46.53 -4.48
N PHE A 161 -57.80 46.69 -3.42
CA PHE A 161 -57.93 47.82 -2.50
C PHE A 161 -57.61 49.16 -3.18
N LYS A 162 -56.61 49.21 -4.07
CA LYS A 162 -56.29 50.39 -4.89
C LYS A 162 -57.40 50.71 -5.88
N GLU A 163 -57.97 49.70 -6.52
CA GLU A 163 -59.14 49.88 -7.41
C GLU A 163 -60.33 50.41 -6.62
N ASN A 164 -60.65 49.81 -5.47
CA ASN A 164 -61.70 50.29 -4.58
C ASN A 164 -61.45 51.73 -4.09
N LEU A 165 -60.21 52.11 -3.78
CA LEU A 165 -59.85 53.48 -3.43
C LEU A 165 -60.04 54.46 -4.58
N LYS A 166 -59.72 54.03 -5.81
CA LYS A 166 -59.94 54.82 -7.01
C LYS A 166 -61.43 54.98 -7.29
N ASP A 167 -62.21 53.92 -7.16
CA ASP A 167 -63.67 53.96 -7.27
C ASP A 167 -64.28 54.86 -6.19
N LEU A 168 -63.78 54.81 -4.95
CA LEU A 168 -64.15 55.74 -3.89
C LEU A 168 -63.78 57.18 -4.25
N GLN A 169 -62.57 57.40 -4.78
CA GLN A 169 -62.12 58.71 -5.20
C GLN A 169 -62.96 59.25 -6.36
N ASP A 170 -63.45 58.40 -7.25
CA ASP A 170 -64.35 58.77 -8.35
C ASP A 170 -65.79 59.02 -7.84
N LEU A 171 -66.25 58.25 -6.84
CA LEU A 171 -67.55 58.43 -6.16
C LEU A 171 -67.61 59.70 -5.29
N PHE A 172 -66.52 60.03 -4.59
CA PHE A 172 -66.37 61.25 -3.78
C PHE A 172 -65.73 62.40 -4.57
N GLY A 173 -65.34 62.15 -5.83
CA GLY A 173 -64.61 63.02 -6.73
C GLY A 173 -65.45 64.05 -7.46
N ALA A 174 -66.38 64.70 -6.75
CA ALA A 174 -66.98 65.95 -7.21
C ALA A 174 -67.44 66.81 -6.03
N LYS A 175 -66.48 67.34 -5.24
CA LYS A 175 -66.43 68.76 -4.83
C LYS A 175 -65.39 69.05 -3.73
N THR A 176 -64.64 70.12 -4.01
CA THR A 176 -64.12 71.16 -3.11
C THR A 176 -62.96 70.87 -2.15
N ALA A 177 -61.86 71.55 -2.46
CA ALA A 177 -61.17 72.55 -1.64
C ALA A 177 -60.76 72.16 -0.20
N GLY A 178 -59.45 72.10 0.00
CA GLY A 178 -58.84 72.14 1.33
C GLY A 178 -57.56 71.32 1.38
N VAL A 179 -56.46 71.90 0.90
CA VAL A 179 -55.12 71.41 1.23
C VAL A 179 -54.96 71.53 2.74
N VAL A 180 -54.95 70.40 3.43
CA VAL A 180 -54.46 70.28 4.82
C VAL A 180 -53.09 69.61 4.74
N PRO A 181 -51.98 70.31 4.99
CA PRO A 181 -50.69 69.65 5.06
C PRO A 181 -50.59 68.96 6.41
N SER A 182 -50.95 67.68 6.45
CA SER A 182 -50.58 66.79 7.55
C SER A 182 -49.09 66.47 7.40
N GLN A 183 -48.23 67.26 8.07
CA GLN A 183 -46.85 66.85 8.32
C GLN A 183 -46.87 65.62 9.24
N THR A 184 -46.96 64.42 8.66
CA THR A 184 -46.42 63.23 9.29
C THR A 184 -44.90 63.30 9.13
N LYS A 185 -44.24 63.96 10.09
CA LYS A 185 -42.83 63.68 10.40
C LYS A 185 -42.75 62.22 10.85
N LEU A 186 -42.59 61.30 9.91
CA LEU A 186 -42.05 59.99 10.24
C LEU A 186 -40.58 60.23 10.61
N SER A 187 -40.30 60.28 11.90
CA SER A 187 -38.94 60.36 12.42
C SER A 187 -38.15 59.17 11.87
N ARG A 188 -37.07 59.47 11.14
CA ARG A 188 -36.08 58.49 10.65
C ARG A 188 -35.34 57.76 11.79
N GLU A 189 -35.73 57.99 13.04
CA GLU A 189 -35.05 57.53 14.25
C GLU A 189 -35.53 56.15 14.73
N THR A 190 -36.70 55.66 14.30
CA THR A 190 -37.20 54.33 14.67
C THR A 190 -36.78 53.20 13.72
N LEU A 191 -36.21 53.50 12.55
CA LEU A 191 -35.55 52.47 11.70
C LEU A 191 -34.06 52.29 12.02
N VAL A 192 -33.44 53.21 12.75
CA VAL A 192 -31.98 53.18 13.03
C VAL A 192 -31.67 52.37 14.30
N ASN A 193 -32.62 52.20 15.21
CA ASN A 193 -32.42 51.50 16.48
C ASN A 193 -32.63 49.96 16.44
N HIS A 194 -32.81 49.37 15.25
CA HIS A 194 -32.71 47.91 15.06
C HIS A 194 -31.40 47.44 14.42
N ILE A 195 -30.45 48.35 14.19
CA ILE A 195 -29.08 48.00 13.77
C ILE A 195 -28.17 48.02 15.01
N VAL A 196 -28.42 47.12 15.97
CA VAL A 196 -27.59 46.96 17.18
C VAL A 196 -26.30 46.16 16.90
N GLN A 197 -26.09 45.74 15.66
CA GLN A 197 -24.78 45.32 15.17
C GLN A 197 -24.54 46.01 13.82
N PRO A 198 -23.36 46.62 13.57
CA PRO A 198 -23.04 47.08 12.24
C PRO A 198 -23.06 45.84 11.33
N TYR A 199 -23.99 45.80 10.38
CA TYR A 199 -24.03 44.80 9.33
C TYR A 199 -22.67 44.87 8.63
N LYS A 200 -21.74 43.96 8.94
CA LYS A 200 -20.47 43.86 8.22
C LYS A 200 -20.88 43.35 6.83
N PRO A 201 -20.67 44.13 5.74
CA PRO A 201 -20.94 43.63 4.40
C PRO A 201 -20.16 42.32 4.19
N ILE A 202 -20.75 41.35 3.50
CA ILE A 202 -20.18 40.00 3.32
C ILE A 202 -18.77 40.10 2.71
N GLU A 203 -18.54 41.08 1.86
CA GLU A 203 -17.25 41.40 1.24
C GLU A 203 -16.17 41.74 2.29
N THR A 204 -16.57 42.43 3.36
CA THR A 204 -15.69 42.80 4.48
C THR A 204 -15.35 41.60 5.34
N GLU A 205 -16.32 40.71 5.60
CA GLU A 205 -16.09 39.48 6.35
C GLU A 205 -15.18 38.51 5.60
N VAL A 206 -15.43 38.32 4.29
CA VAL A 206 -14.60 37.45 3.46
C VAL A 206 -13.16 37.98 3.38
N ALA A 207 -12.97 39.28 3.17
CA ALA A 207 -11.64 39.89 3.13
C ALA A 207 -10.86 39.72 4.45
N THR A 208 -11.51 39.96 5.59
CA THR A 208 -10.88 39.85 6.92
C THR A 208 -10.58 38.39 7.28
N HIS A 209 -11.48 37.45 6.98
CA HIS A 209 -11.25 36.03 7.22
C HIS A 209 -10.13 35.45 6.35
N VAL A 210 -10.08 35.78 5.06
CA VAL A 210 -9.00 35.33 4.16
C VAL A 210 -7.64 35.86 4.62
N SER A 211 -7.56 37.13 5.03
CA SER A 211 -6.33 37.71 5.59
C SER A 211 -5.89 36.99 6.88
N ASN A 212 -6.83 36.73 7.79
CA ASN A 212 -6.55 36.01 9.04
C ASN A 212 -6.07 34.58 8.81
N VAL A 213 -6.68 33.83 7.89
CA VAL A 213 -6.26 32.47 7.52
C VAL A 213 -4.88 32.49 6.88
N ASN A 214 -4.59 33.45 6.01
CA ASN A 214 -3.28 33.60 5.38
C ASN A 214 -2.18 33.88 6.42
N ARG A 215 -2.46 34.72 7.42
CA ARG A 215 -1.56 34.98 8.55
C ARG A 215 -1.29 33.71 9.37
N LEU A 216 -2.33 32.97 9.75
CA LEU A 216 -2.19 31.72 10.51
C LEU A 216 -1.43 30.65 9.72
N MET A 217 -1.65 30.55 8.40
CA MET A 217 -0.88 29.66 7.53
C MET A 217 0.58 30.07 7.44
N ALA A 218 0.91 31.36 7.40
CA ALA A 218 2.29 31.83 7.42
C ALA A 218 2.99 31.45 8.73
N GLU A 219 2.31 31.56 9.87
CA GLU A 219 2.83 31.11 11.17
C GLU A 219 3.05 29.60 11.22
N LEU A 220 2.13 28.81 10.67
CA LEU A 220 2.25 27.35 10.56
C LEU A 220 3.40 26.93 9.65
N VAL A 221 3.62 27.62 8.53
CA VAL A 221 4.76 27.38 7.63
C VAL A 221 6.08 27.77 8.30
N CYS A 222 6.10 28.85 9.09
CA CYS A 222 7.28 29.24 9.87
C CYS A 222 7.65 28.17 10.91
N LYS A 223 6.66 27.57 11.58
CA LYS A 223 6.84 26.47 12.53
C LYS A 223 7.16 25.13 11.85
N ASN A 224 6.70 24.92 10.62
CA ASN A 224 6.89 23.67 9.86
C ASN A 224 7.14 23.95 8.36
N PRO A 225 8.41 24.14 7.93
CA PRO A 225 8.74 24.58 6.57
C PRO A 225 8.37 23.56 5.48
N LYS A 226 8.13 22.29 5.83
CA LYS A 226 7.68 21.24 4.90
C LYS A 226 6.26 21.45 4.38
N LEU A 227 5.46 22.32 5.00
CA LEU A 227 4.09 22.66 4.58
C LEU A 227 4.04 23.78 3.53
N ALA A 228 5.18 24.45 3.28
CA ALA A 228 5.30 25.53 2.30
C ALA A 228 4.78 25.22 0.88
N PRO A 229 5.05 24.04 0.27
CA PRO A 229 4.57 23.74 -1.08
C PRO A 229 3.05 23.58 -1.16
N MET A 230 2.37 23.28 -0.05
CA MET A 230 0.90 23.12 0.02
C MET A 230 0.20 24.42 0.44
N ALA A 231 0.80 25.19 1.36
CA ALA A 231 0.21 26.41 1.89
C ALA A 231 0.26 27.58 0.90
N LYS A 232 1.36 27.74 0.14
CA LYS A 232 1.53 28.89 -0.78
C LYS A 232 0.50 28.95 -1.91
N PRO A 233 0.14 27.83 -2.59
CA PRO A 233 -0.93 27.85 -3.59
C PRO A 233 -2.30 28.19 -3.01
N LEU A 234 -2.61 27.68 -1.81
CA LEU A 234 -3.88 27.92 -1.13
C LEU A 234 -4.03 29.39 -0.71
N GLN A 235 -2.97 29.99 -0.16
CA GLN A 235 -2.94 31.41 0.20
C GLN A 235 -3.18 32.31 -1.01
N LYS A 236 -2.54 31.99 -2.15
CA LYS A 236 -2.74 32.74 -3.41
C LYS A 236 -4.17 32.61 -3.93
N GLN A 237 -4.74 31.41 -3.93
CA GLN A 237 -6.12 31.20 -4.37
C GLN A 237 -7.13 31.94 -3.47
N GLY A 238 -6.98 31.87 -2.15
CA GLY A 238 -7.81 32.61 -1.20
C GLY A 238 -7.75 34.12 -1.43
N GLN A 239 -6.53 34.64 -1.62
CA GLN A 239 -6.31 36.06 -1.93
C GLN A 239 -6.99 36.48 -3.24
N THR A 240 -6.86 35.70 -4.31
CA THR A 240 -7.48 36.01 -5.60
C THR A 240 -9.01 36.01 -5.53
N VAL A 241 -9.60 35.09 -4.78
CA VAL A 241 -11.07 35.05 -4.57
C VAL A 241 -11.55 36.26 -3.77
N ALA A 242 -10.84 36.64 -2.70
CA ALA A 242 -11.17 37.83 -1.93
C ALA A 242 -11.04 39.11 -2.77
N GLU A 243 -9.99 39.24 -3.59
CA GLU A 243 -9.80 40.37 -4.51
C GLU A 243 -10.86 40.45 -5.61
N MET A 244 -11.40 39.31 -6.05
CA MET A 244 -12.52 39.29 -7.01
C MET A 244 -13.82 39.77 -6.39
N ILE A 245 -14.07 39.44 -5.12
CA ILE A 245 -15.28 39.83 -4.38
C ILE A 245 -15.24 41.33 -4.04
N LEU A 246 -14.06 41.89 -3.76
CA LEU A 246 -13.87 43.31 -3.42
C LEU A 246 -13.92 44.27 -4.63
N LYS A 247 -14.27 43.81 -5.83
CA LYS A 247 -14.32 44.66 -7.03
C LYS A 247 -15.55 45.59 -7.04
N GLU A 248 -15.45 46.71 -6.33
CA GLU A 248 -16.09 47.97 -6.71
C GLU A 248 -15.06 49.11 -6.75
N PHE A 249 -15.23 50.02 -7.71
CA PHE A 249 -14.23 51.03 -8.11
C PHE A 249 -13.88 52.02 -6.99
N PRO A 250 -12.59 52.37 -6.76
CA PRO A 250 -11.38 51.91 -7.46
C PRO A 250 -10.82 50.58 -6.91
N PRO A 251 -10.07 49.80 -7.71
CA PRO A 251 -9.54 48.50 -7.31
C PRO A 251 -8.50 48.66 -6.20
N LYS A 252 -8.91 48.39 -4.96
CA LYS A 252 -8.02 48.32 -3.80
C LYS A 252 -7.61 46.87 -3.59
N THR A 253 -6.35 46.63 -3.24
CA THR A 253 -5.93 45.30 -2.77
C THR A 253 -6.64 44.98 -1.45
N VAL A 254 -6.76 43.71 -1.07
CA VAL A 254 -7.39 43.30 0.22
C VAL A 254 -6.71 44.02 1.40
N GLU A 255 -5.40 44.21 1.31
CA GLU A 255 -4.59 44.90 2.31
C GLU A 255 -4.98 46.39 2.42
N ASP A 256 -5.12 47.08 1.28
CA ASP A 256 -5.53 48.48 1.22
C ASP A 256 -6.99 48.67 1.71
N PHE A 257 -7.87 47.71 1.43
CA PHE A 257 -9.25 47.74 1.89
C PHE A 257 -9.34 47.61 3.42
N ILE A 258 -8.65 46.62 4.00
CA ILE A 258 -8.63 46.41 5.46
C ILE A 258 -8.09 47.64 6.19
N GLN A 259 -7.09 48.32 5.62
CA GLN A 259 -6.55 49.56 6.18
C GLN A 259 -7.51 50.75 6.15
N THR A 260 -8.57 50.71 5.34
CA THR A 260 -9.62 51.74 5.29
C THR A 260 -10.78 51.51 6.26
N LEU A 261 -10.88 50.35 6.90
CA LEU A 261 -11.95 50.03 7.85
C LEU A 261 -11.74 50.72 9.22
N PRO A 262 -12.81 51.08 9.96
CA PRO A 262 -12.71 51.51 11.37
C PRO A 262 -12.05 50.44 12.24
N VAL A 263 -11.27 50.83 13.25
CA VAL A 263 -10.48 49.89 14.10
C VAL A 263 -11.32 48.73 14.65
N LYS A 264 -12.59 48.98 15.02
CA LYS A 264 -13.52 47.98 15.55
C LYS A 264 -13.95 46.90 14.53
N GLN A 265 -13.67 47.09 13.25
CA GLN A 265 -14.02 46.16 12.16
C GLN A 265 -12.81 45.45 11.58
N ARG A 266 -11.59 45.77 12.05
CA ARG A 266 -10.33 45.16 11.61
C ARG A 266 -10.01 43.84 12.33
N ASP A 267 -10.67 43.60 13.45
CA ASP A 267 -10.59 42.37 14.25
C ASP A 267 -11.63 41.33 13.80
#